data_AF-A0A7X5BNA0-F1
#
_entry.id   AF-A0A7X5BNA0-F1
#
_cell.length_a   1.000
_cell.length_b   1.000
_cell.length_c   1.000
_cell.angle_alpha   90.00
_cell.angle_beta   90.00
_cell.angle_gamma   90.00
#
_symmetry.space_group_name_H-M   'P 1'
#
loop_
_entity.id
_entity.type
_entity.pdbx_description
1 polymer ?
#
loop_
_entity_poly.entity_id
_entity_poly.type
_entity_poly.pdbx_seq_one_letter_code
_entity_poly.pdbx_strand_id
1 'polypeptide(L)'
;MKSSKGAKSETIPNEIETIYDHGLTEEERLQWFGHEYFYPKTKEEYLQRLKRYKNPQTILNHIWSDLFTLYFKRGDWAKAKEYLIRIEDKKARWLIVFMITGADVLIDPEWTKKARNYFRDVCEVWPIFG
;
A
#
# COMPACT_ATOMS: atom_id res chain seq x y z
N MET A 1 -11.08 14.91 29.83
CA MET A 1 -10.04 13.95 29.36
C MET A 1 -9.35 14.54 28.15
N LYS A 2 -8.03 14.74 28.21
CA LYS A 2 -7.25 15.21 27.06
C LYS A 2 -7.18 14.08 26.05
N SER A 3 -7.81 14.26 24.88
CA SER A 3 -7.56 13.43 23.71
C SER A 3 -6.10 13.62 23.32
N SER A 4 -5.31 12.58 23.53
CA SER A 4 -3.94 12.49 23.03
C SER A 4 -4.02 12.46 21.50
N LYS A 5 -3.92 13.64 20.88
CA LYS A 5 -3.59 13.76 19.46
C LYS A 5 -2.31 12.95 19.27
N GLY A 6 -2.43 11.82 18.57
CA GLY A 6 -1.31 10.98 18.20
C GLY A 6 -0.22 11.86 17.62
N ALA A 7 1.00 11.72 18.14
CA ALA A 7 2.16 12.40 17.61
C ALA A 7 2.24 12.04 16.12
N LYS A 8 2.11 13.05 15.25
CA LYS A 8 2.49 12.89 13.84
C LYS A 8 3.93 12.41 13.87
N SER A 9 4.20 11.22 13.32
CA SER A 9 5.56 10.69 13.30
C SER A 9 6.43 11.61 12.43
N GLU A 10 7.17 12.51 13.06
CA GLU A 10 8.06 13.47 12.39
C GLU A 10 9.31 12.79 11.79
N THR A 11 9.45 11.47 11.99
CA THR A 11 10.56 10.66 11.49
C THR A 11 10.06 9.30 10.99
N ILE A 12 10.80 8.69 10.08
CA ILE A 12 10.57 7.32 9.63
C ILE A 12 11.24 6.39 10.65
N PRO A 13 10.56 5.33 11.13
CA PRO A 13 11.19 4.34 12.00
C PRO A 13 12.47 3.78 11.38
N ASN A 14 13.52 3.59 12.21
CA ASN A 14 14.80 3.04 11.75
C ASN A 14 14.65 1.63 11.14
N GLU A 15 13.67 0.86 11.64
CA GLU A 15 13.34 -0.49 11.16
C GLU A 15 11.97 -0.50 10.49
N ILE A 16 11.81 0.28 9.42
CA ILE A 16 10.56 0.25 8.66
C ILE A 16 10.48 -1.05 7.83
N GLU A 17 9.35 -1.75 7.96
CA GLU A 17 8.98 -2.90 7.13
C GLU A 17 8.63 -2.44 5.71
N THR A 18 9.08 -3.18 4.70
CA THR A 18 8.90 -2.89 3.27
C THR A 18 8.60 -4.17 2.50
N ILE A 19 8.25 -4.06 1.22
CA ILE A 19 8.02 -5.23 0.35
C ILE A 19 9.20 -6.21 0.30
N TYR A 20 10.45 -5.75 0.49
CA TYR A 20 11.65 -6.60 0.49
C TYR A 20 11.74 -7.51 1.72
N ASP A 21 11.06 -7.17 2.81
CA ASP A 21 11.03 -7.98 4.04
C ASP A 21 10.05 -9.17 3.94
N HIS A 22 9.32 -9.29 2.83
CA HIS A 22 8.27 -10.29 2.63
C HIS A 22 8.56 -11.29 1.51
N GLY A 23 9.84 -11.53 1.24
CA GLY A 23 10.26 -12.47 0.19
C GLY A 23 9.74 -12.07 -1.19
N LEU A 24 9.83 -10.77 -1.52
CA LEU A 24 9.52 -10.27 -2.87
C LEU A 24 10.46 -10.94 -3.88
N THR A 25 9.91 -11.67 -4.84
CA THR A 25 10.69 -12.25 -5.93
C THR A 25 10.98 -11.21 -7.02
N GLU A 26 12.00 -11.47 -7.83
CA GLU A 26 12.34 -10.60 -8.97
C GLU A 26 11.19 -10.52 -10.00
N GLU A 27 10.49 -11.63 -10.22
CA GLU A 27 9.34 -11.68 -11.12
C GLU A 27 8.18 -10.81 -10.60
N GLU A 28 7.81 -10.96 -9.32
CA GLU A 28 6.78 -10.12 -8.70
C GLU A 28 7.17 -8.63 -8.71
N ARG A 29 8.43 -8.31 -8.45
CA ARG A 29 8.95 -6.94 -8.52
C ARG A 29 8.75 -6.34 -9.90
N LEU A 30 9.19 -7.06 -10.95
CA LEU A 30 9.09 -6.58 -12.33
C LEU A 30 7.64 -6.52 -12.83
N GLN A 31 6.82 -7.51 -12.48
CA GLN A 31 5.44 -7.61 -12.96
C GLN A 31 4.50 -6.60 -12.28
N TRP A 32 4.63 -6.40 -10.96
CA TRP A 32 3.64 -5.62 -10.19
C TRP A 32 4.08 -4.21 -9.85
N PHE A 33 5.39 -3.99 -9.68
CA PHE A 33 5.93 -2.71 -9.25
C PHE A 33 6.71 -2.00 -10.37
N GLY A 34 7.24 -2.77 -11.33
CA GLY A 34 7.76 -2.25 -12.59
C GLY A 34 9.27 -2.00 -12.56
N HIS A 35 9.69 -0.94 -13.24
CA HIS A 35 11.10 -0.72 -13.59
C HIS A 35 12.01 -0.56 -12.36
N GLU A 36 13.24 -1.06 -12.48
CA GLU A 36 14.29 -1.00 -11.45
C GLU A 36 14.63 0.44 -11.00
N TYR A 37 14.19 1.46 -11.74
CA TYR A 37 14.33 2.87 -11.36
C TYR A 37 13.40 3.30 -10.21
N PHE A 38 12.22 2.69 -10.09
CA PHE A 38 11.30 2.96 -8.99
C PHE A 38 11.44 1.93 -7.87
N TYR A 39 11.65 0.66 -8.25
CA TYR A 39 11.77 -0.45 -7.31
C TYR A 39 13.11 -1.16 -7.53
N PRO A 40 14.19 -0.75 -6.83
CA PRO A 40 15.51 -1.34 -6.98
C PRO A 40 15.56 -2.78 -6.47
N LYS A 41 16.73 -3.43 -6.52
CA LYS A 41 16.87 -4.82 -6.06
C LYS A 41 16.97 -4.96 -4.54
N THR A 42 17.31 -3.89 -3.83
CA THR A 42 17.58 -3.93 -2.39
C THR A 42 16.69 -2.96 -1.61
N LYS A 43 16.42 -3.32 -0.36
CA LYS A 43 15.69 -2.50 0.60
C LYS A 43 16.40 -1.17 0.84
N GLU A 44 17.72 -1.19 0.96
CA GLU A 44 18.54 -0.02 1.28
C GLU A 44 18.43 1.03 0.17
N GLU A 45 18.55 0.60 -1.09
CA GLU A 45 18.43 1.50 -2.23
C GLU A 45 16.99 2.03 -2.37
N TYR A 46 16.00 1.19 -2.12
CA TYR A 46 14.58 1.59 -2.14
C TYR A 46 14.33 2.69 -1.10
N LEU A 47 14.75 2.48 0.15
CA LEU A 47 14.62 3.48 1.22
C LEU A 47 15.41 4.75 0.91
N GLN A 48 16.60 4.64 0.32
CA GLN A 48 17.37 5.81 -0.11
C GLN A 48 16.62 6.64 -1.16
N ARG A 49 15.99 6.01 -2.14
CA ARG A 49 15.22 6.70 -3.18
C ARG A 49 13.96 7.36 -2.64
N LEU A 50 13.33 6.78 -1.62
CA LEU A 50 12.18 7.39 -0.96
C LEU A 50 12.52 8.69 -0.23
N LYS A 51 13.79 8.93 0.14
CA LYS A 51 14.23 10.22 0.73
C LYS A 51 14.02 11.43 -0.20
N ARG A 52 13.69 11.21 -1.49
CA ARG A 52 13.22 12.29 -2.38
C ARG A 52 11.94 12.96 -1.88
N TYR A 53 11.12 12.23 -1.14
CA TYR A 53 9.95 12.77 -0.46
C TYR A 53 10.40 13.43 0.85
N LYS A 54 10.15 14.73 1.00
CA LYS A 54 10.57 15.48 2.19
C LYS A 54 9.68 15.23 3.42
N ASN A 55 8.47 14.71 3.20
CA ASN A 55 7.49 14.47 4.25
C ASN A 55 7.54 12.99 4.66
N PRO A 56 7.89 12.67 5.93
CA PRO A 56 7.87 11.31 6.45
C PRO A 56 6.54 10.60 6.19
N GLN A 57 5.40 11.27 6.42
CA GLN A 57 4.08 10.68 6.20
C GLN A 57 3.85 10.28 4.74
N THR A 58 4.41 11.03 3.77
CA THR A 58 4.35 10.65 2.36
C THR A 58 5.17 9.40 2.08
N ILE A 59 6.34 9.27 2.69
CA ILE A 59 7.16 8.06 2.60
C ILE A 59 6.42 6.88 3.21
N LEU A 60 5.79 7.10 4.35
CA LEU A 60 4.98 6.08 4.99
C LEU A 60 3.84 5.65 4.07
N ASN A 61 2.96 6.55 3.66
CA ASN A 61 1.85 6.19 2.77
C ASN A 61 2.30 5.44 1.50
N HIS A 62 3.49 5.73 0.96
CA HIS A 62 4.07 4.99 -0.16
C HIS A 62 4.41 3.53 0.20
N ILE A 63 5.20 3.31 1.25
CA ILE A 63 5.59 1.96 1.70
C ILE A 63 4.34 1.10 2.02
N TRP A 64 3.32 1.70 2.63
CA TRP A 64 2.09 1.00 2.99
C TRP A 64 1.25 0.66 1.76
N SER A 65 1.25 1.54 0.76
CA SER A 65 0.64 1.28 -0.53
C SER A 65 1.32 0.11 -1.25
N ASP A 66 2.65 0.02 -1.16
CA ASP A 66 3.41 -1.05 -1.80
C ASP A 66 3.14 -2.40 -1.12
N LEU A 67 3.10 -2.42 0.22
CA LEU A 67 2.73 -3.59 1.01
C LEU A 67 1.27 -4.02 0.75
N PHE A 68 0.34 -3.06 0.66
CA PHE A 68 -1.03 -3.34 0.22
C PHE A 68 -1.04 -4.01 -1.16
N THR A 69 -0.31 -3.45 -2.13
CA THR A 69 -0.23 -3.97 -3.49
C THR A 69 0.31 -5.39 -3.52
N LEU A 70 1.41 -5.64 -2.79
CA LEU A 70 2.04 -6.95 -2.71
C LEU A 70 1.05 -8.04 -2.29
N TYR A 71 0.40 -7.82 -1.15
CA TYR A 71 -0.52 -8.81 -0.59
C TYR A 71 -1.83 -8.91 -1.37
N PHE A 72 -2.31 -7.79 -1.92
CA PHE A 72 -3.46 -7.80 -2.81
C PHE A 72 -3.20 -8.68 -4.05
N LYS A 73 -2.05 -8.50 -4.72
CA LYS A 73 -1.65 -9.29 -5.91
C LYS A 73 -1.41 -10.77 -5.59
N ARG A 74 -0.87 -11.07 -4.40
CA ARG A 74 -0.73 -12.46 -3.90
C ARG A 74 -2.04 -13.13 -3.48
N GLY A 75 -3.14 -12.37 -3.38
CA GLY A 75 -4.42 -12.89 -2.96
C GLY A 75 -4.62 -12.99 -1.43
N ASP A 76 -3.68 -12.48 -0.63
CA ASP A 76 -3.81 -12.40 0.83
C ASP A 76 -4.48 -11.07 1.23
N TRP A 77 -5.80 -11.05 1.14
CA TRP A 77 -6.56 -9.82 1.30
C TRP A 77 -6.68 -9.38 2.75
N ALA A 78 -6.50 -10.30 3.70
CA ALA A 78 -6.47 -9.98 5.12
C ALA A 78 -5.27 -9.09 5.43
N LYS A 79 -4.08 -9.48 4.96
CA LYS A 79 -2.87 -8.64 5.06
C LYS A 79 -2.96 -7.37 4.24
N ALA A 80 -3.52 -7.43 3.02
CA ALA A 80 -3.73 -6.23 2.23
C ALA A 80 -4.56 -5.19 3.02
N LYS A 81 -5.66 -5.62 3.65
CA LYS A 81 -6.49 -4.74 4.50
C LYS A 81 -5.70 -4.18 5.68
N GLU A 82 -4.84 -4.98 6.31
CA GLU A 82 -3.98 -4.52 7.41
C GLU A 82 -3.05 -3.36 7.02
N TYR A 83 -2.42 -3.41 5.84
CA TYR A 83 -1.57 -2.29 5.40
C TYR A 83 -2.38 -1.08 4.97
N LEU A 84 -3.54 -1.30 4.37
CA LEU A 84 -4.44 -0.23 3.95
C LEU A 84 -4.95 0.61 5.13
N ILE A 85 -5.23 0.00 6.30
CA ILE A 85 -5.74 0.73 7.48
C ILE A 85 -4.73 1.68 8.09
N ARG A 86 -3.43 1.38 7.96
CA ARG A 86 -2.36 2.19 8.52
C ARG A 86 -2.10 3.47 7.69
N ILE A 87 -2.67 3.58 6.48
CA ILE A 87 -2.69 4.82 5.70
C ILE A 87 -3.72 5.77 6.29
N GLU A 88 -3.28 6.74 7.08
CA GLU A 88 -4.18 7.66 7.81
C GLU A 88 -4.98 8.59 6.88
N ASP A 89 -4.39 8.96 5.73
CA ASP A 89 -5.04 9.84 4.76
C ASP A 89 -6.18 9.10 4.04
N LYS A 90 -7.43 9.43 4.39
CA LYS A 90 -8.65 8.86 3.78
C LYS A 90 -8.64 9.01 2.27
N LYS A 91 -8.18 10.15 1.71
CA LYS A 91 -8.15 10.38 0.26
C LYS A 91 -7.11 9.50 -0.41
N ALA A 92 -5.91 9.40 0.17
CA ALA A 92 -4.85 8.54 -0.35
C ALA A 92 -5.28 7.06 -0.32
N ARG A 93 -5.89 6.63 0.79
CA ARG A 93 -6.43 5.27 0.95
C ARG A 93 -7.44 4.94 -0.15
N TRP A 94 -8.38 5.84 -0.44
CA TRP A 94 -9.36 5.64 -1.51
C TRP A 94 -8.75 5.62 -2.90
N LEU A 95 -7.78 6.49 -3.16
CA LEU A 95 -7.07 6.50 -4.43
C LEU A 95 -6.37 5.17 -4.69
N ILE A 96 -5.70 4.62 -3.68
CA ILE A 96 -5.00 3.32 -3.75
C ILE A 96 -5.99 2.20 -4.09
N VAL A 97 -7.10 2.12 -3.35
CA VAL A 97 -8.14 1.11 -3.60
C VAL A 97 -8.68 1.26 -5.02
N PHE A 98 -9.03 2.47 -5.45
CA PHE A 98 -9.60 2.71 -6.77
C PHE A 98 -8.62 2.35 -7.90
N MET A 99 -7.36 2.78 -7.80
CA MET A 99 -6.35 2.52 -8.83
C MET A 99 -6.03 1.03 -8.97
N ILE A 100 -5.89 0.32 -7.85
CA ILE A 100 -5.47 -1.08 -7.85
C ILE A 100 -6.64 -2.01 -8.16
N THR A 101 -7.80 -1.83 -7.53
CA THR A 101 -8.97 -2.66 -7.82
C THR A 101 -9.56 -2.36 -9.20
N GLY A 102 -9.57 -1.09 -9.62
CA GLY A 102 -10.07 -0.67 -10.93
C GLY A 102 -9.21 -1.21 -12.08
N ALA A 103 -7.88 -1.18 -11.94
CA ALA A 103 -6.98 -1.72 -12.96
C ALA A 103 -7.14 -3.24 -13.13
N ASP A 104 -7.26 -3.99 -12.02
CA ASP A 104 -7.37 -5.45 -12.07
C ASP A 104 -8.74 -5.95 -12.53
N VAL A 105 -9.81 -5.20 -12.24
CA VAL A 105 -11.17 -5.44 -12.77
C VAL A 105 -11.21 -5.35 -14.30
N LEU A 106 -10.31 -4.60 -14.94
CA LEU A 106 -10.31 -4.44 -16.39
C LEU A 106 -9.58 -5.58 -17.12
N ILE A 107 -8.75 -6.36 -16.43
CA ILE A 107 -7.80 -7.29 -17.06
C ILE A 107 -8.24 -8.75 -16.90
N ASP A 108 -8.90 -9.12 -15.80
CA ASP A 108 -9.29 -10.51 -15.53
C ASP A 108 -10.71 -10.62 -14.90
N PRO A 109 -11.66 -11.34 -15.55
CA PRO A 109 -13.04 -11.51 -15.05
C PRO A 109 -13.18 -12.26 -13.72
N GLU A 110 -12.28 -13.18 -13.38
CA GLU A 110 -12.30 -13.89 -12.10
C GLU A 110 -11.77 -12.96 -10.98
N TRP A 111 -10.69 -12.24 -11.27
CA TRP A 111 -10.17 -11.18 -10.41
C TRP A 111 -11.18 -10.05 -10.22
N THR A 112 -12.01 -9.75 -11.22
CA THR A 112 -13.07 -8.74 -11.14
C THR A 112 -14.04 -9.01 -10.00
N LYS A 113 -14.52 -10.25 -9.85
CA LYS A 113 -15.47 -10.60 -8.78
C LYS A 113 -14.81 -10.49 -7.40
N LYS A 114 -13.55 -10.92 -7.32
CA LYS A 114 -12.73 -10.90 -6.10
C LYS A 114 -12.42 -9.46 -5.65
N ALA A 115 -11.94 -8.62 -6.56
CA ALA A 115 -11.69 -7.20 -6.34
C ALA A 115 -12.97 -6.44 -5.95
N ARG A 116 -14.11 -6.77 -6.55
CA ARG A 116 -15.42 -6.19 -6.18
C ARG A 116 -15.83 -6.55 -4.75
N ASN A 117 -15.64 -7.80 -4.33
CA ASN A 117 -15.91 -8.22 -2.96
C ASN A 117 -15.00 -7.48 -1.98
N TYR A 118 -13.70 -7.39 -2.28
CA TYR A 118 -12.77 -6.61 -1.47
C TYR A 118 -13.20 -5.13 -1.38
N PHE A 119 -13.59 -4.51 -2.49
CA PHE A 119 -14.07 -3.14 -2.53
C PHE A 119 -15.32 -2.94 -1.65
N ARG A 120 -16.27 -3.89 -1.69
CA ARG A 120 -17.45 -3.86 -0.83
C ARG A 120 -17.06 -3.96 0.65
N ASP A 121 -16.20 -4.91 1.02
CA ASP A 121 -15.79 -5.12 2.42
C ASP A 121 -14.98 -3.93 2.98
N VAL A 122 -14.28 -3.19 2.11
CA VAL A 122 -13.61 -1.93 2.45
C VAL A 122 -14.62 -0.79 2.59
N CYS A 123 -15.61 -0.68 1.70
CA CYS A 123 -16.67 0.34 1.74
C CYS A 123 -17.65 0.17 2.91
N GLU A 124 -17.94 -1.06 3.34
CA GLU A 124 -18.79 -1.34 4.50
C GLU A 124 -18.14 -0.88 5.81
N VAL A 125 -16.81 -0.93 5.89
CA VAL A 125 -16.04 -0.49 7.07
C VAL A 125 -15.69 1.01 7.00
N TRP A 126 -15.54 1.56 5.79
CA TRP A 126 -15.27 2.98 5.57
C TRP A 126 -16.27 3.56 4.58
N PRO A 127 -17.34 4.22 5.03
CA PRO A 127 -18.23 4.89 4.11
C PRO A 127 -17.49 6.03 3.38
N ILE A 128 -17.56 6.00 2.04
CA ILE A 128 -17.00 7.02 1.14
C ILE A 128 -17.65 8.38 1.44
N PHE A 129 -18.96 8.37 1.76
CA PHE A 129 -19.78 9.51 2.13
C PHE A 129 -20.20 9.38 3.59
N GLY A 130 -19.39 9.96 4.48
CA GLY A 130 -19.59 9.99 5.92
C GLY A 130 -18.63 10.98 6.53
#